data_AF-A0A8M1N848-F1
#
_entry.id   AF-A0A8M1N848-F1
#
_cell.length_a   1.000
_cell.length_b   1.000
_cell.length_c   1.000
_cell.angle_alpha   90.00
_cell.angle_beta   90.00
_cell.angle_gamma   90.00
#
_symmetry.space_group_name_H-M   'P 1'
#
loop_
_entity.id
_entity.type
_entity.pdbx_description
1 polymer ?
#
loop_
_entity_poly.entity_id
_entity_poly.type
_entity_poly.pdbx_seq_one_letter_code
_entity_poly.pdbx_strand_id
1 'polypeptide(L)'
;MTTLTKRNRRSEPPAERWSNAEEEEEKKREEEEEEEDTDCKTLRLTLMEEILLLGLKDKEGYTSFWNDSISSGLRSCMLVELGLRGRIQLEPQGTRRRKLLERKVLLKSAAPTGDVLLDEALKHIKNTEPAENMASWIELLTGETWNPMKMHFQMRNVRERLAKSLVEKGVLTTEKQNFLLFDMTTHPLTDRTEKERLLQRVQDSLLDRWTNDSRRISHRMLALLLLAHVSDVLENALSSLPDECYELASTRSRTLLEADPDQESSRVSSPAEEIVWAILAAFNKS
;
A
#
# COMPACT_ATOMS: atom_id res chain seq x y z
N MET A 1 -41.27 29.67 50.19
CA MET A 1 -40.98 30.26 48.87
C MET A 1 -40.23 29.23 48.05
N THR A 2 -40.83 28.76 46.97
CA THR A 2 -40.28 27.74 46.04
C THR A 2 -39.50 28.46 44.95
N THR A 3 -38.18 28.30 44.92
CA THR A 3 -37.33 28.76 43.81
C THR A 3 -36.92 27.56 42.96
N LEU A 4 -37.56 27.41 41.79
CA LEU A 4 -37.14 26.49 40.74
C LEU A 4 -35.82 26.97 40.13
N THR A 5 -34.72 26.30 40.45
CA THR A 5 -33.43 26.52 39.79
C THR A 5 -33.42 25.78 38.46
N LYS A 6 -33.54 26.51 37.35
CA LYS A 6 -33.31 26.01 35.98
C LYS A 6 -31.93 25.34 35.92
N ARG A 7 -31.92 24.02 35.77
CA ARG A 7 -30.72 23.22 35.56
C ARG A 7 -30.15 23.58 34.18
N ASN A 8 -29.11 24.40 34.17
CA ASN A 8 -28.40 24.80 32.95
C ASN A 8 -27.85 23.53 32.28
N ARG A 9 -28.30 23.25 31.05
CA ARG A 9 -27.87 22.12 30.23
C ARG A 9 -26.39 22.38 29.92
N ARG A 10 -25.48 21.73 30.65
CA ARG A 10 -24.04 21.77 30.35
C ARG A 10 -23.89 21.31 28.90
N SER A 11 -23.50 22.24 28.04
CA SER A 11 -22.97 21.94 26.72
C SER A 11 -21.71 21.10 26.91
N GLU A 12 -21.67 19.93 26.27
CA GLU A 12 -20.51 19.03 26.26
C GLU A 12 -19.26 19.79 25.77
N PRO A 13 -18.08 19.50 26.35
CA PRO A 13 -16.85 20.17 26.01
C PRO A 13 -16.42 19.84 24.56
N PRO A 14 -15.62 20.71 23.91
CA PRO A 14 -15.20 20.53 22.52
C PRO A 14 -14.47 19.20 22.25
N ALA A 15 -13.79 18.64 23.26
CA ALA A 15 -12.96 17.45 23.12
C ALA A 15 -13.77 16.18 22.76
N GLU A 16 -14.93 15.96 23.42
CA GLU A 16 -15.79 14.80 23.13
C GLU A 16 -16.42 14.92 21.73
N ARG A 17 -16.66 16.16 21.28
CA ARG A 17 -17.21 16.40 19.95
C ARG A 17 -16.17 16.17 18.84
N TRP A 18 -14.89 16.38 19.13
CA TRP A 18 -13.80 16.07 18.21
C TRP A 18 -13.53 14.57 18.14
N SER A 19 -13.50 13.86 19.28
CA SER A 19 -13.34 12.40 19.26
C SER A 19 -14.47 11.71 18.51
N ASN A 20 -15.73 12.11 18.74
CA ASN A 20 -16.85 11.54 18.01
C ASN A 20 -16.80 11.84 16.50
N ALA A 21 -16.32 13.02 16.11
CA ALA A 21 -16.21 13.37 14.69
C ALA A 21 -15.09 12.57 13.99
N GLU A 22 -13.97 12.33 14.68
CA GLU A 22 -12.87 11.50 14.17
C GLU A 22 -13.29 10.02 14.08
N GLU A 23 -13.99 9.49 15.08
CA GLU A 23 -14.56 8.13 15.05
C GLU A 23 -15.63 7.97 13.96
N GLU A 24 -16.48 8.98 13.74
CA GLU A 24 -17.46 8.98 12.63
C GLU A 24 -16.79 9.04 11.26
N GLU A 25 -15.71 9.83 11.10
CA GLU A 25 -14.93 9.86 9.86
C GLU A 25 -14.18 8.53 9.63
N GLU A 26 -13.61 7.92 10.67
CA GLU A 26 -12.96 6.61 10.59
C GLU A 26 -13.97 5.53 10.20
N LYS A 27 -15.15 5.52 10.82
CA LYS A 27 -16.20 4.56 10.47
C LYS A 27 -16.69 4.74 9.03
N LYS A 28 -16.83 5.98 8.55
CA LYS A 28 -17.14 6.24 7.13
C LYS A 28 -16.05 5.74 6.20
N ARG A 29 -14.78 5.87 6.58
CA ARG A 29 -13.65 5.34 5.80
C ARG A 29 -13.62 3.82 5.81
N GLU A 30 -13.87 3.19 6.96
CA GLU A 30 -14.04 1.73 7.03
C GLU A 30 -15.23 1.28 6.18
N GLU A 31 -16.34 2.02 6.16
CA GLU A 31 -17.50 1.75 5.30
C GLU A 31 -17.17 1.96 3.80
N GLU A 32 -16.42 3.01 3.43
CA GLU A 32 -15.95 3.24 2.05
C GLU A 32 -14.91 2.20 1.61
N GLU A 33 -14.03 1.76 2.51
CA GLU A 33 -13.09 0.65 2.30
C GLU A 33 -13.83 -0.66 2.16
N GLU A 34 -14.84 -0.91 3.00
CA GLU A 34 -15.74 -2.04 2.85
C GLU A 34 -16.51 -1.93 1.53
N GLU A 35 -16.98 -0.77 1.07
CA GLU A 35 -17.61 -0.65 -0.24
C GLU A 35 -16.64 -0.92 -1.39
N GLU A 36 -15.40 -0.41 -1.31
CA GLU A 36 -14.33 -0.77 -2.26
C GLU A 36 -13.98 -2.27 -2.21
N ASP A 37 -14.02 -2.89 -1.02
CA ASP A 37 -13.73 -4.31 -0.80
C ASP A 37 -14.93 -5.25 -1.10
N THR A 38 -16.15 -4.74 -0.99
CA THR A 38 -17.44 -5.47 -1.04
C THR A 38 -18.11 -5.36 -2.41
N ASP A 39 -17.48 -4.72 -3.40
CA ASP A 39 -17.88 -4.95 -4.79
C ASP A 39 -17.54 -6.41 -5.17
N CYS A 40 -18.38 -7.33 -4.68
CA CYS A 40 -18.26 -8.79 -4.74
C CYS A 40 -18.30 -9.34 -6.17
N LYS A 41 -18.50 -8.46 -7.16
CA LYS A 41 -18.46 -8.80 -8.58
C LYS A 41 -17.12 -8.43 -9.22
N THR A 42 -16.24 -7.75 -8.50
CA THR A 42 -14.94 -7.33 -9.02
C THR A 42 -13.83 -8.29 -8.62
N LEU A 43 -12.88 -8.46 -9.53
CA LEU A 43 -11.68 -9.23 -9.30
C LEU A 43 -10.80 -8.50 -8.28
N ARG A 44 -10.63 -9.07 -7.09
CA ARG A 44 -9.77 -8.47 -6.06
C ARG A 44 -8.29 -8.71 -6.35
N LEU A 45 -7.56 -7.63 -6.57
CA LEU A 45 -6.12 -7.61 -6.72
C LEU A 45 -5.43 -7.21 -5.41
N THR A 46 -4.25 -7.77 -5.17
CA THR A 46 -3.35 -7.31 -4.11
C THR A 46 -2.65 -6.01 -4.54
N LEU A 47 -2.10 -5.25 -3.60
CA LEU A 47 -1.26 -4.10 -3.92
C LEU A 47 -0.08 -4.49 -4.83
N MET A 48 0.51 -5.68 -4.65
CA MET A 48 1.59 -6.18 -5.51
C MET A 48 1.12 -6.35 -6.96
N GLU A 49 -0.09 -6.88 -7.15
CA GLU A 49 -0.68 -7.08 -8.47
C GLU A 49 -1.06 -5.75 -9.13
N GLU A 50 -1.65 -4.82 -8.38
CA GLU A 50 -1.95 -3.47 -8.88
C GLU A 50 -0.67 -2.72 -9.30
N ILE A 51 0.37 -2.72 -8.46
CA ILE A 51 1.66 -2.10 -8.79
C ILE A 51 2.31 -2.75 -10.02
N LEU A 52 2.24 -4.09 -10.13
CA LEU A 52 2.75 -4.78 -11.31
C LEU A 52 1.98 -4.35 -12.57
N LEU A 53 0.65 -4.24 -12.51
CA LEU A 53 -0.18 -3.81 -13.64
C LEU A 53 0.09 -2.37 -14.08
N LEU A 54 0.35 -1.45 -13.14
CA LEU A 54 0.76 -0.08 -13.45
C LEU A 54 2.13 -0.03 -14.18
N GLY A 55 3.03 -0.95 -13.87
CA GLY A 55 4.34 -1.07 -14.53
C GLY A 55 4.36 -1.91 -15.83
N LEU A 56 3.30 -2.68 -16.10
CA LEU A 56 3.27 -3.67 -17.18
C LEU A 56 3.00 -3.00 -18.53
N LYS A 57 3.74 -3.39 -19.58
CA LYS A 57 3.37 -3.07 -20.95
C LYS A 57 2.33 -4.04 -21.49
N ASP A 58 1.24 -3.50 -22.02
CA ASP A 58 0.03 -4.27 -22.36
C ASP A 58 0.29 -5.47 -23.28
N LYS A 59 1.00 -5.26 -24.39
CA LYS A 59 1.19 -6.27 -25.45
C LYS A 59 2.43 -7.10 -25.24
N GLU A 60 3.46 -6.50 -24.66
CA GLU A 60 4.74 -7.12 -24.43
C GLU A 60 4.69 -8.11 -23.26
N GLY A 61 3.80 -7.85 -22.28
CA GLY A 61 3.64 -8.74 -21.13
C GLY A 61 4.84 -8.76 -20.19
N TYR A 62 5.66 -7.70 -20.25
CA TYR A 62 6.76 -7.45 -19.34
C TYR A 62 6.81 -5.99 -18.91
N THR A 63 7.34 -5.74 -17.72
CA THR A 63 7.69 -4.39 -17.29
C THR A 63 8.92 -3.94 -18.09
N SER A 64 8.93 -2.69 -18.59
CA SER A 64 9.98 -2.18 -19.50
C SER A 64 11.39 -2.44 -18.98
N PHE A 65 11.58 -2.22 -17.67
CA PHE A 65 12.75 -2.61 -16.93
C PHE A 65 12.27 -3.06 -15.56
N TRP A 66 12.52 -4.32 -15.21
CA TRP A 66 12.41 -4.74 -13.81
C TRP A 66 13.63 -4.17 -13.08
N ASN A 67 13.49 -2.96 -12.55
CA ASN A 67 14.54 -2.21 -11.87
C ASN A 67 14.54 -2.49 -10.35
N ASP A 68 15.51 -1.91 -9.65
CA ASP A 68 15.62 -2.05 -8.20
C ASP A 68 14.42 -1.42 -7.47
N SER A 69 13.84 -0.34 -8.02
CA SER A 69 12.66 0.34 -7.47
C SER A 69 11.41 -0.55 -7.47
N ILE A 70 11.05 -1.18 -8.60
CA ILE A 70 9.89 -2.09 -8.63
C ILE A 70 10.16 -3.33 -7.77
N SER A 71 11.40 -3.80 -7.70
CA SER A 71 11.77 -4.94 -6.87
C SER A 71 11.51 -4.64 -5.39
N SER A 72 12.04 -3.53 -4.86
CA SER A 72 11.86 -3.09 -3.47
C SER A 72 10.42 -2.64 -3.18
N GLY A 73 9.78 -1.96 -4.13
CA GLY A 73 8.38 -1.56 -4.08
C GLY A 73 7.42 -2.74 -3.93
N LEU A 74 7.63 -3.84 -4.66
CA LEU A 74 6.79 -5.04 -4.51
C LEU A 74 6.94 -5.74 -3.16
N ARG A 75 8.13 -5.71 -2.55
CA ARG A 75 8.31 -6.24 -1.17
C ARG A 75 7.67 -5.30 -0.15
N SER A 76 7.73 -4.01 -0.42
CA SER A 76 7.01 -3.00 0.36
C SER A 76 5.49 -3.22 0.28
N CYS A 77 4.95 -3.55 -0.91
CA CYS A 77 3.55 -3.93 -1.08
C CYS A 77 3.16 -5.13 -0.21
N MET A 78 4.01 -6.16 -0.10
CA MET A 78 3.74 -7.32 0.76
C MET A 78 3.50 -6.90 2.21
N LEU A 79 4.33 -5.97 2.71
CA LEU A 79 4.28 -5.51 4.08
C LEU A 79 3.05 -4.63 4.35
N VAL A 80 2.73 -3.69 3.45
CA VAL A 80 1.48 -2.92 3.56
C VAL A 80 0.26 -3.81 3.48
N GLU A 81 0.22 -4.73 2.53
CA GLU A 81 -0.93 -5.62 2.32
C GLU A 81 -1.15 -6.51 3.56
N LEU A 82 -0.07 -7.00 4.20
CA LEU A 82 -0.18 -7.70 5.49
C LEU A 82 -0.69 -6.78 6.62
N GLY A 83 -0.31 -5.50 6.61
CA GLY A 83 -0.80 -4.49 7.54
C GLY A 83 -2.30 -4.21 7.40
N LEU A 84 -2.74 -3.91 6.17
CA LEU A 84 -4.14 -3.68 5.82
C LEU A 84 -5.01 -4.92 6.13
N ARG A 85 -4.48 -6.13 5.94
CA ARG A 85 -5.14 -7.38 6.33
C ARG A 85 -5.05 -7.69 7.83
N GLY A 86 -4.53 -6.79 8.66
CA GLY A 86 -4.42 -6.96 10.11
C GLY A 86 -3.54 -8.13 10.54
N ARG A 87 -2.58 -8.55 9.70
CA ARG A 87 -1.62 -9.62 10.02
C ARG A 87 -0.41 -9.08 10.78
N ILE A 88 0.00 -7.85 10.49
CA ILE A 88 1.11 -7.17 11.15
C ILE A 88 0.72 -5.75 11.58
N GLN A 89 1.47 -5.18 12.51
CA GLN A 89 1.34 -3.79 12.97
C GLN A 89 2.71 -3.28 13.43
N LEU A 90 2.89 -1.97 13.58
CA LEU A 90 4.10 -1.43 14.20
C LEU A 90 4.02 -1.51 15.73
N GLU A 91 5.17 -1.71 16.38
CA GLU A 91 5.33 -1.57 17.83
C GLU A 91 4.77 -0.22 18.26
N PRO A 92 3.88 -0.12 19.25
CA PRO A 92 3.31 1.18 19.65
C PRO A 92 4.38 2.21 20.03
N GLN A 93 4.13 3.50 19.75
CA GLN A 93 5.10 4.58 19.96
C GLN A 93 5.67 4.65 21.40
N GLY A 94 4.84 4.24 22.37
CA GLY A 94 5.16 4.17 23.80
C GLY A 94 5.54 5.53 24.40
N THR A 95 5.95 5.53 25.67
CA THR A 95 6.34 6.77 26.39
C THR A 95 7.57 7.46 25.79
N ARG A 96 8.42 6.72 25.07
CA ARG A 96 9.64 7.25 24.44
C ARG A 96 9.40 7.94 23.10
N ARG A 97 8.16 7.93 22.56
CA ARG A 97 7.79 8.56 21.28
C ARG A 97 8.76 8.20 20.15
N ARG A 98 9.05 6.91 20.01
CA ARG A 98 9.97 6.40 18.97
C ARG A 98 9.47 6.80 17.57
N LYS A 99 10.41 7.14 16.69
CA LYS A 99 10.15 7.39 15.27
C LYS A 99 9.73 6.11 14.55
N LEU A 100 9.05 6.22 13.41
CA LEU A 100 8.55 5.07 12.64
C LEU A 100 9.64 4.02 12.37
N LEU A 101 10.82 4.45 11.95
CA LEU A 101 11.92 3.55 11.60
C LEU A 101 12.61 2.87 12.80
N GLU A 102 12.37 3.35 14.02
CA GLU A 102 12.87 2.74 15.24
C GLU A 102 11.90 1.68 15.79
N ARG A 103 10.64 1.71 15.33
CA ARG A 103 9.58 0.81 15.76
C ARG A 103 9.67 -0.51 15.01
N LYS A 104 9.48 -1.60 15.73
CA LYS A 104 9.55 -2.96 15.15
C LYS A 104 8.23 -3.36 14.53
N VAL A 105 8.27 -4.16 13.47
CA VAL A 105 7.09 -4.80 12.89
C VAL A 105 6.73 -5.99 13.78
N LEU A 106 5.51 -5.99 14.31
CA LEU A 106 4.97 -7.02 15.19
C LEU A 106 3.94 -7.86 14.45
N LEU A 107 3.97 -9.17 14.73
CA LEU A 107 2.96 -10.11 14.27
C LEU A 107 1.67 -9.93 15.10
N LYS A 108 0.56 -9.60 14.43
CA LYS A 108 -0.78 -9.51 15.04
C LYS A 108 -1.57 -10.80 14.85
N SER A 109 -1.49 -11.40 13.67
CA SER A 109 -2.16 -12.66 13.34
C SER A 109 -1.34 -13.48 12.35
N ALA A 110 -1.19 -14.78 12.63
CA ALA A 110 -0.54 -15.74 11.73
C ALA A 110 -1.53 -16.47 10.81
N ALA A 111 -2.79 -16.02 10.75
CA ALA A 111 -3.79 -16.63 9.87
C ALA A 111 -3.36 -16.44 8.40
N PRO A 112 -3.42 -17.50 7.57
CA PRO A 112 -3.07 -17.39 6.16
C PRO A 112 -3.95 -16.35 5.48
N THR A 113 -3.40 -15.74 4.45
CA THR A 113 -4.05 -14.72 3.61
C THR A 113 -4.62 -15.33 2.33
N GLY A 114 -4.18 -16.54 1.97
CA GLY A 114 -4.51 -17.19 0.71
C GLY A 114 -3.60 -16.79 -0.45
N ASP A 115 -2.71 -15.82 -0.24
CA ASP A 115 -1.69 -15.42 -1.21
C ASP A 115 -0.32 -16.01 -0.81
N VAL A 116 0.30 -16.72 -1.76
CA VAL A 116 1.54 -17.47 -1.49
C VAL A 116 2.70 -16.55 -1.10
N LEU A 117 2.79 -15.35 -1.69
CA LEU A 117 3.86 -14.38 -1.38
C LEU A 117 3.65 -13.77 0.01
N LEU A 118 2.43 -13.34 0.31
CA LEU A 118 2.10 -12.78 1.62
C LEU A 118 2.29 -13.82 2.74
N ASP A 119 1.89 -15.07 2.51
CA ASP A 119 1.99 -16.13 3.52
C ASP A 119 3.45 -16.54 3.79
N GLU A 120 4.32 -16.48 2.79
CA GLU A 120 5.76 -16.68 2.94
C GLU A 120 6.42 -15.51 3.69
N ALA A 121 6.09 -14.26 3.33
CA ALA A 121 6.55 -13.09 4.08
C ALA A 121 6.06 -13.12 5.54
N LEU A 122 4.81 -13.51 5.78
CA LEU A 122 4.24 -13.64 7.13
C LEU A 122 4.95 -14.74 7.93
N LYS A 123 5.31 -15.86 7.28
CA LYS A 123 6.12 -16.93 7.90
C LYS A 123 7.51 -16.43 8.28
N HIS A 124 8.14 -15.61 7.45
CA HIS A 124 9.42 -14.98 7.77
C HIS A 124 9.31 -14.07 9.00
N ILE A 125 8.29 -13.20 9.04
CA ILE A 125 8.04 -12.30 10.18
C ILE A 125 7.81 -13.09 11.46
N LYS A 126 6.99 -14.14 11.41
CA LYS A 126 6.70 -15.00 12.57
C LYS A 126 7.94 -15.68 13.16
N ASN A 127 8.92 -16.05 12.34
CA ASN A 127 10.08 -16.83 12.76
C ASN A 127 11.31 -15.98 13.07
N THR A 128 11.17 -14.64 13.12
CA THR A 128 12.29 -13.72 13.32
C THR A 128 12.28 -13.14 14.73
N GLU A 129 13.34 -13.41 15.47
CA GLU A 129 13.57 -12.88 16.82
C GLU A 129 15.03 -12.40 16.93
N PRO A 130 15.31 -11.16 17.37
CA PRO A 130 14.33 -10.11 17.68
C PRO A 130 13.63 -9.57 16.43
N ALA A 131 12.46 -8.96 16.61
CA ALA A 131 11.71 -8.35 15.51
C ALA A 131 12.49 -7.25 14.77
N GLU A 132 12.26 -7.14 13.46
CA GLU A 132 12.88 -6.14 12.59
C GLU A 132 11.99 -4.93 12.35
N ASN A 133 12.59 -3.79 12.01
CA ASN A 133 11.83 -2.58 11.62
C ASN A 133 11.48 -2.63 10.13
N MET A 134 10.78 -1.59 9.64
CA MET A 134 10.28 -1.58 8.27
C MET A 134 11.38 -1.63 7.21
N ALA A 135 12.39 -0.76 7.35
CA ALA A 135 13.52 -0.70 6.43
C ALA A 135 14.29 -2.03 6.36
N SER A 136 14.57 -2.65 7.52
CA SER A 136 15.23 -3.95 7.57
C SER A 136 14.41 -5.04 6.91
N TRP A 137 13.08 -5.05 7.05
CA TRP A 137 12.24 -6.03 6.35
C TRP A 137 12.31 -5.88 4.83
N ILE A 138 12.35 -4.65 4.31
CA ILE A 138 12.50 -4.41 2.88
C ILE A 138 13.83 -5.02 2.40
N GLU A 139 14.95 -4.69 3.03
CA GLU A 139 16.29 -5.23 2.70
C GLU A 139 16.36 -6.78 2.78
N LEU A 140 15.68 -7.36 3.77
CA LEU A 140 15.63 -8.82 3.95
C LEU A 140 14.85 -9.51 2.83
N LEU A 141 13.68 -8.98 2.47
CA LEU A 141 12.80 -9.57 1.48
C LEU A 141 13.29 -9.32 0.05
N THR A 142 14.02 -8.23 -0.20
CA THR A 142 14.70 -7.97 -1.49
C THR A 142 15.97 -8.81 -1.64
N GLY A 143 16.61 -9.16 -0.52
CA GLY A 143 17.90 -9.85 -0.49
C GLY A 143 19.10 -8.88 -0.59
N GLU A 144 18.88 -7.60 -0.27
CA GLU A 144 19.92 -6.58 -0.20
C GLU A 144 20.71 -6.63 1.12
N THR A 145 20.24 -7.43 2.09
CA THR A 145 20.99 -7.67 3.32
C THR A 145 22.33 -8.34 3.05
N TRP A 146 23.38 -7.91 3.76
CA TRP A 146 24.70 -8.55 3.70
C TRP A 146 24.92 -9.57 4.83
N ASN A 147 23.91 -9.82 5.66
CA ASN A 147 24.02 -10.78 6.76
C ASN A 147 23.78 -12.22 6.25
N PRO A 148 24.80 -13.10 6.25
CA PRO A 148 24.67 -14.46 5.69
C PRO A 148 23.58 -15.28 6.38
N MET A 149 23.33 -15.05 7.68
CA MET A 149 22.30 -15.74 8.44
C MET A 149 20.89 -15.30 8.08
N LYS A 150 20.74 -14.19 7.34
CA LYS A 150 19.46 -13.60 6.96
C LYS A 150 19.21 -13.61 5.44
N MET A 151 20.15 -14.12 4.65
CA MET A 151 19.99 -14.26 3.20
C MET A 151 18.80 -15.15 2.80
N HIS A 152 18.38 -16.07 3.68
CA HIS A 152 17.26 -16.97 3.41
C HIS A 152 15.88 -16.28 3.43
N PHE A 153 15.81 -15.01 3.86
CA PHE A 153 14.57 -14.23 3.90
C PHE A 153 14.18 -13.65 2.54
N GLN A 154 15.09 -13.70 1.56
CA GLN A 154 14.86 -13.16 0.24
C GLN A 154 13.66 -13.84 -0.43
N MET A 155 12.70 -13.02 -0.85
CA MET A 155 11.55 -13.44 -1.64
C MET A 155 12.00 -13.68 -3.08
N ARG A 156 11.92 -14.94 -3.54
CA ARG A 156 12.38 -15.37 -4.87
C ARG A 156 11.24 -15.49 -5.87
N ASN A 157 11.58 -15.29 -7.14
CA ASN A 157 10.67 -15.45 -8.29
C ASN A 157 9.36 -14.65 -8.14
N VAL A 158 9.45 -13.47 -7.51
CA VAL A 158 8.26 -12.66 -7.17
C VAL A 158 7.50 -12.28 -8.43
N ARG A 159 8.23 -11.89 -9.49
CA ARG A 159 7.65 -11.55 -10.79
C ARG A 159 6.86 -12.70 -11.39
N GLU A 160 7.46 -13.87 -11.45
CA GLU A 160 6.87 -15.08 -12.05
C GLU A 160 5.65 -15.54 -11.26
N ARG A 161 5.72 -15.44 -9.92
CA ARG A 161 4.59 -15.78 -9.03
C ARG A 161 3.42 -14.81 -9.17
N LEU A 162 3.69 -13.51 -9.28
CA LEU A 162 2.65 -12.50 -9.54
C LEU A 162 2.04 -12.68 -10.93
N ALA A 163 2.85 -12.93 -11.96
CA ALA A 163 2.36 -13.22 -13.28
C ALA A 163 1.45 -14.46 -13.29
N LYS A 164 1.85 -15.53 -12.60
CA LYS A 164 1.02 -16.73 -12.43
C LYS A 164 -0.32 -16.41 -11.75
N SER A 165 -0.30 -15.64 -10.66
CA SER A 165 -1.53 -15.22 -9.96
C SER A 165 -2.46 -14.44 -10.89
N LEU A 166 -1.93 -13.47 -11.62
CA LEU A 166 -2.71 -12.66 -12.57
C LEU A 166 -3.24 -13.46 -13.77
N VAL A 167 -2.52 -14.50 -14.20
CA VAL A 167 -3.01 -15.46 -15.21
C VAL A 167 -4.15 -16.32 -14.65
N GLU A 168 -4.01 -16.85 -13.44
CA GLU A 168 -5.07 -17.62 -12.77
C GLU A 168 -6.34 -16.78 -12.53
N LYS A 169 -6.17 -15.47 -12.35
CA LYS A 169 -7.25 -14.48 -12.23
C LYS A 169 -7.82 -14.00 -13.57
N GLY A 170 -7.22 -14.39 -14.70
CA GLY A 170 -7.67 -14.03 -16.05
C GLY A 170 -7.26 -12.63 -16.55
N VAL A 171 -6.49 -11.87 -15.77
CA VAL A 171 -6.01 -10.52 -16.16
C VAL A 171 -4.91 -10.61 -17.22
N LEU A 172 -4.01 -11.57 -17.04
CA LEU A 172 -2.94 -11.85 -17.99
C LEU A 172 -3.21 -13.17 -18.70
N THR A 173 -2.66 -13.31 -19.90
CA THR A 173 -2.54 -14.61 -20.59
C THR A 173 -1.09 -15.08 -20.57
N THR A 174 -0.85 -16.31 -21.01
CA THR A 174 0.52 -16.82 -21.20
C THR A 174 0.76 -17.01 -22.68
N GLU A 175 1.73 -16.27 -23.21
CA GLU A 175 2.15 -16.35 -24.61
C GLU A 175 3.61 -16.76 -24.70
N LYS A 176 3.95 -17.45 -25.79
CA LYS A 176 5.32 -17.88 -26.09
C LYS A 176 5.82 -17.07 -27.29
N GLN A 177 6.76 -16.15 -27.04
CA GLN A 177 7.42 -15.38 -28.09
C GLN A 177 8.66 -16.15 -28.58
N ASN A 178 8.68 -16.49 -29.86
CA ASN A 178 9.79 -17.21 -30.47
C ASN A 178 10.85 -16.21 -30.95
N PHE A 179 12.03 -16.24 -30.35
CA PHE A 179 13.22 -15.56 -30.87
C PHE A 179 14.07 -16.57 -31.64
N LEU A 180 14.99 -16.07 -32.48
CA LEU A 180 15.80 -16.92 -33.37
C LEU A 180 16.56 -18.05 -32.64
N LEU A 181 16.95 -17.83 -31.39
CA LEU A 181 17.79 -18.74 -30.60
C LEU A 181 17.14 -19.23 -29.30
N PHE A 182 16.01 -18.68 -28.92
CA PHE A 182 15.34 -19.03 -27.66
C PHE A 182 13.87 -18.64 -27.74
N ASP A 183 13.05 -19.28 -26.94
CA ASP A 183 11.68 -18.87 -26.74
C ASP A 183 11.55 -18.20 -25.38
N MET A 184 10.81 -17.11 -25.31
CA MET A 184 10.52 -16.39 -24.07
C MET A 184 9.03 -16.48 -23.77
N THR A 185 8.71 -16.95 -22.57
CA THR A 185 7.34 -16.85 -22.05
C THR A 185 7.07 -15.43 -21.62
N THR A 186 5.96 -14.87 -22.10
CA THR A 186 5.50 -13.51 -21.80
C THR A 186 4.07 -13.54 -21.27
N HIS A 187 3.69 -12.50 -20.54
CA HIS A 187 2.39 -12.42 -19.89
C HIS A 187 1.62 -11.15 -20.26
N PRO A 188 1.14 -11.02 -21.51
CA PRO A 188 0.39 -9.84 -21.94
C PRO A 188 -1.00 -9.80 -21.29
N LEU A 189 -1.62 -8.62 -21.34
CA LEU A 189 -3.00 -8.43 -20.87
C LEU A 189 -3.97 -9.22 -21.73
N THR A 190 -4.91 -9.93 -21.08
CA THR A 190 -6.03 -10.57 -21.78
C THR A 190 -6.96 -9.50 -22.36
N ASP A 191 -7.29 -8.49 -21.55
CA ASP A 191 -8.00 -7.28 -21.95
C ASP A 191 -7.52 -6.09 -21.10
N ARG A 192 -7.92 -4.87 -21.50
CA ARG A 192 -7.49 -3.63 -20.85
C ARG A 192 -8.36 -3.20 -19.68
N THR A 193 -9.49 -3.87 -19.43
CA THR A 193 -10.55 -3.41 -18.54
C THR A 193 -10.04 -3.19 -17.11
N GLU A 194 -9.32 -4.17 -16.56
CA GLU A 194 -8.84 -4.09 -15.18
C GLU A 194 -7.71 -3.07 -15.03
N LYS A 195 -6.85 -2.93 -16.05
CA LYS A 195 -5.79 -1.90 -16.05
C LYS A 195 -6.36 -0.49 -16.21
N GLU A 196 -7.31 -0.29 -17.13
CA GLU A 196 -7.99 0.99 -17.32
C GLU A 196 -8.76 1.41 -16.06
N ARG A 197 -9.44 0.46 -15.38
CA ARG A 197 -10.08 0.73 -14.08
C ARG A 197 -9.08 1.15 -13.02
N LEU A 198 -7.93 0.48 -12.94
CA LEU A 198 -6.88 0.83 -11.98
C LEU A 198 -6.29 2.22 -12.27
N LEU A 199 -6.02 2.52 -13.55
CA LEU A 199 -5.55 3.84 -13.98
C LEU A 199 -6.56 4.93 -13.59
N GLN A 200 -7.85 4.73 -13.88
CA GLN A 200 -8.89 5.68 -13.53
C GLN A 200 -8.98 5.90 -12.01
N ARG A 201 -8.91 4.84 -11.20
CA ARG A 201 -8.94 4.95 -9.72
C ARG A 201 -7.77 5.80 -9.19
N VAL A 202 -6.57 5.61 -9.73
CA VAL A 202 -5.37 6.38 -9.34
C VAL A 202 -5.46 7.84 -9.81
N GLN A 203 -5.98 8.07 -11.02
CA GLN A 203 -6.16 9.42 -11.55
C GLN A 203 -7.24 10.18 -10.78
N ASP A 204 -8.40 9.57 -10.54
CA ASP A 204 -9.51 10.17 -9.81
C ASP A 204 -9.11 10.56 -8.38
N SER A 205 -8.31 9.74 -7.70
CA SER A 205 -7.85 10.03 -6.33
C SER A 205 -6.95 11.27 -6.27
N LEU A 206 -6.19 11.56 -7.33
CA LEU A 206 -5.36 12.75 -7.47
C LEU A 206 -6.08 13.92 -8.15
N LEU A 207 -7.29 13.71 -8.68
CA LEU A 207 -8.07 14.71 -9.42
C LEU A 207 -9.40 15.00 -8.72
N ASP A 208 -10.47 14.33 -9.12
CA ASP A 208 -11.84 14.64 -8.72
C ASP A 208 -12.14 14.28 -7.26
N ARG A 209 -11.48 13.24 -6.75
CA ARG A 209 -11.62 12.77 -5.36
C ARG A 209 -10.52 13.29 -4.43
N TRP A 210 -9.64 14.17 -4.93
CA TRP A 210 -8.54 14.69 -4.13
C TRP A 210 -9.03 15.47 -2.92
N THR A 211 -8.44 15.15 -1.76
CA THR A 211 -8.62 15.88 -0.51
C THR A 211 -7.30 16.51 -0.09
N ASN A 212 -7.34 17.75 0.44
CA ASN A 212 -6.14 18.40 1.00
C ASN A 212 -5.71 17.82 2.36
N ASP A 213 -6.40 16.79 2.83
CA ASP A 213 -6.15 16.08 4.08
C ASP A 213 -5.95 14.61 3.74
N SER A 214 -4.73 14.13 3.96
CA SER A 214 -4.29 12.74 3.69
C SER A 214 -5.18 11.74 4.41
N ARG A 215 -5.69 12.09 5.58
CA ARG A 215 -6.57 11.25 6.40
C ARG A 215 -7.83 10.88 5.62
N ARG A 216 -8.39 11.80 4.83
CA ARG A 216 -9.64 11.54 4.08
C ARG A 216 -9.47 10.62 2.87
N ILE A 217 -8.24 10.22 2.55
CA ILE A 217 -7.96 9.23 1.51
C ILE A 217 -8.08 7.84 2.17
N SER A 218 -8.74 6.88 1.52
CA SER A 218 -8.79 5.50 2.02
C SER A 218 -7.37 4.93 2.21
N HIS A 219 -7.17 4.10 3.23
CA HIS A 219 -5.84 3.57 3.56
C HIS A 219 -5.26 2.79 2.37
N ARG A 220 -6.11 2.06 1.64
CA ARG A 220 -5.71 1.33 0.43
C ARG A 220 -5.29 2.27 -0.70
N MET A 221 -6.00 3.37 -0.94
CA MET A 221 -5.64 4.32 -1.99
C MET A 221 -4.38 5.09 -1.63
N LEU A 222 -4.24 5.53 -0.37
CA LEU A 222 -3.01 6.16 0.12
C LEU A 222 -1.81 5.21 -0.04
N ALA A 223 -1.97 3.95 0.35
CA ALA A 223 -0.97 2.91 0.14
C ALA A 223 -0.60 2.76 -1.33
N LEU A 224 -1.59 2.64 -2.22
CA LEU A 224 -1.37 2.47 -3.65
C LEU A 224 -0.59 3.65 -4.26
N LEU A 225 -0.92 4.89 -3.89
CA LEU A 225 -0.24 6.10 -4.36
C LEU A 225 1.24 6.13 -3.92
N LEU A 226 1.50 5.89 -2.63
CA LEU A 226 2.87 5.90 -2.10
C LEU A 226 3.69 4.73 -2.66
N LEU A 227 3.11 3.53 -2.75
CA LEU A 227 3.78 2.37 -3.34
C LEU A 227 4.04 2.52 -4.84
N ALA A 228 3.13 3.16 -5.58
CA ALA A 228 3.33 3.44 -7.01
C ALA A 228 4.46 4.43 -7.24
N HIS A 229 4.60 5.42 -6.35
CA HIS A 229 5.74 6.32 -6.37
C HIS A 229 7.05 5.58 -6.05
N VAL A 230 7.10 4.86 -4.92
CA VAL A 230 8.26 4.08 -4.49
C VAL A 230 8.71 3.07 -5.56
N SER A 231 7.75 2.48 -6.27
CA SER A 231 8.03 1.51 -7.34
C SER A 231 8.37 2.15 -8.69
N ASP A 232 8.38 3.48 -8.79
CA ASP A 232 8.61 4.23 -10.04
C ASP A 232 7.62 3.86 -11.18
N VAL A 233 6.35 3.68 -10.83
CA VAL A 233 5.27 3.35 -11.79
C VAL A 233 4.11 4.35 -11.75
N LEU A 234 4.13 5.33 -10.84
CA LEU A 234 3.08 6.34 -10.76
C LEU A 234 3.02 7.19 -12.04
N GLU A 235 4.16 7.53 -12.63
CA GLU A 235 4.22 8.30 -13.88
C GLU A 235 3.50 7.58 -15.03
N ASN A 236 3.59 6.25 -15.09
CA ASN A 236 2.86 5.47 -16.08
C ASN A 236 1.34 5.66 -15.96
N ALA A 237 0.84 5.85 -14.73
CA ALA A 237 -0.55 6.12 -14.48
C ALA A 237 -0.97 7.52 -14.93
N LEU A 238 -0.10 8.51 -14.75
CA LEU A 238 -0.40 9.92 -15.04
C LEU A 238 -0.15 10.30 -16.50
N SER A 239 0.74 9.60 -17.20
CA SER A 239 1.18 9.92 -18.58
C SER A 239 0.08 9.96 -19.65
N SER A 240 -1.10 9.40 -19.36
CA SER A 240 -2.26 9.41 -20.26
C SER A 240 -3.22 10.59 -20.03
N LEU A 241 -3.00 11.38 -18.98
CA LEU A 241 -3.81 12.54 -18.65
C LEU A 241 -3.53 13.71 -19.61
N PRO A 242 -4.53 14.58 -19.86
CA PRO A 242 -4.29 15.88 -20.49
C PRO A 242 -3.31 16.74 -19.67
N ASP A 243 -2.52 17.58 -20.33
CA ASP A 243 -1.44 18.39 -19.72
C ASP A 243 -1.86 19.10 -18.42
N GLU A 244 -3.00 19.79 -18.41
CA GLU A 244 -3.49 20.50 -17.21
C GLU A 244 -3.80 19.55 -16.04
N CYS A 245 -4.41 18.39 -16.33
CA CYS A 245 -4.70 17.37 -15.33
C CYS A 245 -3.41 16.68 -14.86
N TYR A 246 -2.47 16.44 -15.76
CA TYR A 246 -1.16 15.87 -15.44
C TYR A 246 -0.39 16.74 -14.45
N GLU A 247 -0.29 18.05 -14.71
CA GLU A 247 0.40 19.00 -13.82
C GLU A 247 -0.27 19.07 -12.43
N LEU A 248 -1.61 19.07 -12.41
CA LEU A 248 -2.38 19.08 -11.16
C LEU A 248 -2.17 17.79 -10.35
N ALA A 249 -2.29 16.63 -10.99
CA ALA A 249 -2.07 15.33 -10.36
C ALA A 249 -0.63 15.18 -9.85
N SER A 250 0.35 15.65 -10.64
CA SER A 250 1.77 15.63 -10.28
C SER A 250 2.09 16.54 -9.08
N THR A 251 1.43 17.69 -8.98
CA THR A 251 1.59 18.60 -7.83
C THR A 251 0.99 17.98 -6.56
N ARG A 252 -0.17 17.34 -6.68
CA ARG A 252 -0.87 16.69 -5.56
C ARG A 252 -0.15 15.43 -5.08
N SER A 253 0.34 14.60 -6.00
CA SER A 253 1.17 13.44 -5.66
C SER A 253 2.44 13.88 -4.93
N ARG A 254 3.13 14.91 -5.44
CA ARG A 254 4.30 15.51 -4.76
C ARG A 254 3.98 15.98 -3.33
N THR A 255 2.80 16.56 -3.12
CA THR A 255 2.36 16.99 -1.78
C THR A 255 2.26 15.83 -0.78
N LEU A 256 1.78 14.65 -1.23
CA LEU A 256 1.77 13.44 -0.37
C LEU A 256 3.18 12.94 -0.06
N LEU A 257 4.07 13.02 -1.04
CA LEU A 257 5.43 12.48 -0.95
C LEU A 257 6.37 13.35 -0.12
N GLU A 258 6.15 14.66 -0.13
CA GLU A 258 6.87 15.64 0.68
C GLU A 258 6.35 15.72 2.13
N ALA A 259 5.28 14.99 2.47
CA ALA A 259 4.77 14.93 3.83
C ALA A 259 5.80 14.27 4.77
N ASP A 260 5.89 14.79 6.01
CA ASP A 260 6.75 14.20 7.05
C ASP A 260 6.07 12.94 7.63
N PRO A 261 6.58 11.73 7.38
CA PRO A 261 5.90 10.50 7.80
C PRO A 261 5.78 10.37 9.32
N ASP A 262 6.75 10.88 10.09
CA ASP A 262 6.67 10.85 11.56
C ASP A 262 5.57 11.79 12.07
N GLN A 263 5.32 12.91 11.38
CA GLN A 263 4.22 13.82 11.73
C GLN A 263 2.87 13.27 11.29
N GLU A 264 2.76 12.76 10.07
CA GLU A 264 1.52 12.18 9.57
C GLU A 264 1.11 10.98 10.43
N SER A 265 2.03 10.05 10.72
CA SER A 265 1.76 8.91 11.60
C SER A 265 1.33 9.28 13.03
N SER A 266 1.72 10.45 13.53
CA SER A 266 1.28 10.90 14.87
C SER A 266 -0.18 11.35 14.91
N ARG A 267 -0.81 11.54 13.75
CA ARG A 267 -2.20 11.99 13.58
C ARG A 267 -3.12 10.89 13.07
N VAL A 268 -2.59 9.69 12.89
CA VAL A 268 -3.29 8.52 12.35
C VAL A 268 -4.23 7.92 13.38
N SER A 269 -5.41 7.45 12.94
CA SER A 269 -6.36 6.71 13.78
C SER A 269 -6.11 5.20 13.76
N SER A 270 -5.65 4.66 12.62
CA SER A 270 -5.55 3.21 12.40
C SER A 270 -4.09 2.67 12.40
N PRO A 271 -3.81 1.52 13.02
CA PRO A 271 -2.48 0.90 12.96
C PRO A 271 -2.01 0.53 11.54
N ALA A 272 -2.95 0.39 10.59
CA ALA A 272 -2.65 0.03 9.21
C ALA A 272 -2.06 1.22 8.44
N GLU A 273 -2.61 2.42 8.65
CA GLU A 273 -2.09 3.65 8.05
C GLU A 273 -0.69 3.99 8.57
N GLU A 274 -0.36 3.66 9.82
CA GLU A 274 1.01 3.81 10.32
C GLU A 274 2.04 2.99 9.52
N ILE A 275 1.68 1.80 9.05
CA ILE A 275 2.55 0.97 8.19
C ILE A 275 2.77 1.66 6.85
N VAL A 276 1.73 2.25 6.27
CA VAL A 276 1.80 2.98 5.00
C VAL A 276 2.82 4.12 5.10
N TRP A 277 2.74 4.92 6.16
CA TRP A 277 3.72 5.99 6.42
C TRP A 277 5.12 5.48 6.74
N ALA A 278 5.25 4.34 7.43
CA ALA A 278 6.56 3.74 7.71
C ALA A 278 7.33 3.31 6.46
N ILE A 279 6.62 2.96 5.39
CA ILE A 279 7.28 2.67 4.10
C ILE A 279 7.81 3.95 3.48
N LEU A 280 7.01 5.02 3.43
CA LEU A 280 7.51 6.31 2.95
C LEU A 280 8.72 6.78 3.78
N ALA A 281 8.68 6.61 5.10
CA ALA A 281 9.82 6.90 5.97
C ALA A 281 11.07 6.08 5.60
N ALA A 282 10.90 4.81 5.22
CA ALA A 282 12.02 3.93 4.88
C ALA A 282 12.72 4.40 3.59
N PHE A 283 11.94 4.81 2.58
CA PHE A 283 12.47 5.33 1.31
C PHE A 283 12.98 6.77 1.39
N ASN A 284 12.44 7.60 2.29
CA ASN A 284 12.99 8.95 2.53
C ASN A 284 14.37 8.92 3.21
N LYS A 285 14.76 7.78 3.79
CA LYS A 285 16.07 7.60 4.43
C LYS A 285 17.13 7.00 3.50
N SER A 286 16.72 6.13 2.56
CA SER A 286 17.62 5.42 1.64
C SER A 286 18.24 6.37 0.62
#